data_AF-K9Q590-F1
#
_entry.id   AF-K9Q590-F1
#
_cell.length_a   1.000
_cell.length_b   1.000
_cell.length_c   1.000
_cell.angle_alpha   90.00
_cell.angle_beta   90.00
_cell.angle_gamma   90.00
#
_symmetry.space_group_name_H-M   'P 1'
#
loop_
_entity.id
_entity.type
_entity.pdbx_description
1 polymer ?
#
loop_
_entity_poly.entity_id
_entity_poly.type
_entity_poly.pdbx_seq_one_letter_code
_entity_poly.pdbx_strand_id
1 'polypeptide(L)'
;MTGMMYWSKFFKRCSILSVLAIATALPFKPAQAESVFEPYKQTIREQIPVGLSLRLPDKILLSATEQQEIDNFTVRVFVSQNPSRLTLSLHSCQASNNPCLLGSFITENKNSSPAQSELARHKNQGIRITLKDGVLGYVIDSDQPQSASAFATVMWSQDNMIHTLSFPQRERQNMLYMALSMANSDSIFRP
;
A
#
# COMPACT_ATOMS: atom_id res chain seq x y z
N MET A 1 -71.54 22.35 -0.73
CA MET A 1 -71.72 22.68 0.70
C MET A 1 -70.34 22.68 1.33
N THR A 2 -69.68 23.84 1.40
CA THR A 2 -69.63 24.73 2.59
C THR A 2 -68.97 23.99 3.77
N GLY A 3 -67.73 24.29 4.13
CA GLY A 3 -67.50 25.47 4.95
C GLY A 3 -66.04 25.92 5.05
N MET A 4 -65.95 27.24 5.11
CA MET A 4 -64.82 28.13 5.31
C MET A 4 -64.45 28.22 6.81
N MET A 5 -63.37 28.98 7.10
CA MET A 5 -63.07 29.69 8.37
C MET A 5 -62.39 28.89 9.49
N TYR A 6 -61.45 29.41 10.30
CA TYR A 6 -60.64 30.65 10.32
C TYR A 6 -59.62 30.48 11.49
N TRP A 7 -58.48 31.19 11.42
CA TRP A 7 -57.68 31.70 12.56
C TRP A 7 -56.88 30.67 13.39
N SER A 8 -55.72 30.99 14.00
CA SER A 8 -55.16 32.27 14.42
C SER A 8 -53.63 32.21 14.48
N LYS A 9 -53.02 33.36 14.23
CA LYS A 9 -51.61 33.68 14.49
C LYS A 9 -51.27 33.48 15.98
N PHE A 10 -50.16 32.81 16.28
CA PHE A 10 -49.40 33.04 17.50
C PHE A 10 -47.93 33.27 17.16
N PHE A 11 -47.54 34.53 17.25
CA PHE A 11 -46.15 34.95 17.42
C PHE A 11 -45.66 34.43 18.77
N LYS A 12 -44.61 33.60 18.78
CA LYS A 12 -43.63 33.63 19.87
C LYS A 12 -42.23 33.47 19.28
N ARG A 13 -41.53 34.61 19.29
CA ARG A 13 -40.08 34.70 19.18
C ARG A 13 -39.46 33.80 20.24
N CYS A 14 -38.73 32.78 19.83
CA CYS A 14 -37.71 32.16 20.66
C CYS A 14 -36.38 32.45 19.99
N SER A 15 -35.78 33.57 20.38
CA SER A 15 -34.34 33.79 20.22
C SER A 15 -33.64 32.69 21.02
N ILE A 16 -33.10 31.69 20.34
CA ILE A 16 -32.16 30.76 20.95
C ILE A 16 -30.79 31.14 20.40
N LEU A 17 -29.96 31.59 21.33
CA LEU A 17 -28.56 31.95 21.15
C LEU A 17 -27.84 30.92 20.28
N SER A 18 -27.20 31.44 19.24
CA SER A 18 -26.13 30.79 18.51
C SER A 18 -25.02 30.39 19.49
N VAL A 19 -24.93 29.11 19.83
CA VAL A 19 -23.69 28.53 20.34
C VAL A 19 -22.90 28.08 19.13
N LEU A 20 -22.05 28.98 18.63
CA LEU A 20 -21.00 28.61 17.68
C LEU A 20 -20.01 27.73 18.45
N ALA A 21 -20.22 26.42 18.44
CA ALA A 21 -19.22 25.47 18.87
C ALA A 21 -18.09 25.53 17.84
N ILE A 22 -17.07 26.34 18.12
CA ILE A 22 -15.79 26.26 17.42
C ILE A 22 -15.19 24.93 17.86
N ALA A 23 -15.49 23.88 17.11
CA ALA A 23 -14.73 22.65 17.16
C ALA A 23 -13.32 23.02 16.71
N THR A 24 -12.45 23.33 17.67
CA THR A 24 -11.02 23.32 17.45
C THR A 24 -10.66 21.88 17.14
N ALA A 25 -10.74 21.52 15.87
CA ALA A 25 -10.05 20.37 15.34
C ALA A 25 -8.58 20.62 15.69
N LEU A 26 -8.12 20.02 16.79
CA LEU A 26 -6.70 19.89 17.05
C LEU A 26 -6.11 19.39 15.73
N PRO A 27 -5.04 20.00 15.22
CA PRO A 27 -4.35 19.42 14.08
C PRO A 27 -3.95 18.02 14.52
N PHE A 28 -4.69 17.02 14.04
CA PHE A 28 -4.24 15.66 13.98
C PHE A 28 -3.01 15.75 13.10
N LYS A 29 -1.83 15.95 13.70
CA LYS A 29 -0.59 15.48 13.13
C LYS A 29 -0.74 13.97 13.27
N PRO A 30 -1.12 13.23 12.20
CA PRO A 30 -0.86 11.80 12.25
C PRO A 30 0.61 11.71 12.64
N ALA A 31 0.93 10.99 13.70
CA ALA A 31 2.29 10.61 13.96
C ALA A 31 2.78 10.00 12.64
N GLN A 32 3.57 10.77 11.89
CA GLN A 32 4.18 10.28 10.67
C GLN A 32 5.16 9.27 11.22
N ALA A 33 4.77 8.00 11.22
CA ALA A 33 5.75 6.93 11.28
C ALA A 33 6.75 7.31 10.18
N GLU A 34 7.93 7.73 10.64
CA GLU A 34 9.09 7.94 9.79
C GLU A 34 9.20 6.69 8.90
N SER A 35 9.51 6.87 7.61
CA SER A 35 9.45 5.76 6.66
C SER A 35 10.17 4.57 7.27
N VAL A 36 9.46 3.43 7.41
CA VAL A 36 9.98 2.15 7.91
C VAL A 36 11.33 1.79 7.27
N PHE A 37 11.56 2.31 6.07
CA PHE A 37 12.77 2.11 5.30
C PHE A 37 13.91 3.08 5.59
N GLU A 38 13.73 4.21 6.31
CA GLU A 38 14.81 5.17 6.61
C GLU A 38 16.09 4.50 7.11
N PRO A 39 16.07 3.65 8.17
CA PRO A 39 17.29 3.00 8.64
C PRO A 39 17.91 2.04 7.62
N TYR A 40 17.13 1.59 6.63
CA TYR A 40 17.57 0.66 5.59
C TYR A 40 17.88 1.34 4.25
N LYS A 41 17.58 2.63 4.05
CA LYS A 41 17.67 3.28 2.73
C LYS A 41 19.05 3.18 2.11
N GLN A 42 20.09 3.37 2.91
CA GLN A 42 21.47 3.29 2.43
C GLN A 42 21.82 1.85 2.03
N THR A 43 21.52 0.88 2.89
CA THR A 43 21.72 -0.55 2.60
C THR A 43 20.95 -1.00 1.35
N ILE A 44 19.70 -0.57 1.22
CA ILE A 44 18.87 -0.86 0.04
C ILE A 44 19.56 -0.29 -1.20
N ARG A 45 19.93 0.99 -1.20
CA ARG A 45 20.58 1.66 -2.34
C ARG A 45 21.87 0.96 -2.77
N GLU A 46 22.71 0.55 -1.83
CA GLU A 46 23.98 -0.14 -2.11
C GLU A 46 23.77 -1.54 -2.71
N GLN A 47 22.65 -2.19 -2.39
CA GLN A 47 22.33 -3.53 -2.87
C GLN A 47 21.50 -3.56 -4.15
N ILE A 48 20.95 -2.43 -4.62
CA ILE A 48 20.24 -2.38 -5.91
C ILE A 48 21.24 -2.75 -7.04
N PRO A 49 20.95 -3.80 -7.84
CA PRO A 49 21.73 -4.10 -9.03
C PRO A 49 21.80 -2.92 -9.99
N VAL A 50 22.92 -2.79 -10.70
CA VAL A 50 23.07 -1.75 -11.73
C VAL A 50 21.97 -1.91 -12.77
N GLY A 51 21.33 -0.79 -13.12
CA GLY A 51 20.24 -0.76 -14.08
C GLY A 51 18.89 -1.22 -13.53
N LEU A 52 18.76 -1.50 -12.23
CA LEU A 52 17.47 -1.63 -11.55
C LEU A 52 17.14 -0.36 -10.76
N SER A 53 15.85 -0.18 -10.54
CA SER A 53 15.32 0.91 -9.73
C SER A 53 14.13 0.44 -8.91
N LEU A 54 14.09 0.84 -7.65
CA LEU A 54 13.09 0.40 -6.68
C LEU A 54 12.24 1.59 -6.25
N ARG A 55 10.94 1.38 -6.18
CA ARG A 55 9.98 2.29 -5.58
C ARG A 55 9.53 1.70 -4.24
N LEU A 56 9.37 2.53 -3.23
CA LEU A 56 8.95 2.14 -1.88
C LEU A 56 7.73 2.95 -1.49
N PRO A 57 6.80 2.37 -0.71
CA PRO A 57 5.68 3.15 -0.20
C PRO A 57 6.19 4.13 0.85
N ASP A 58 5.51 5.26 0.96
CA ASP A 58 5.83 6.28 1.97
C ASP A 58 5.69 5.74 3.39
N LYS A 59 4.73 4.82 3.57
CA LYS A 59 4.40 4.16 4.84
C LYS A 59 4.08 2.69 4.61
N ILE A 60 4.46 1.86 5.57
CA ILE A 60 3.95 0.50 5.68
C ILE A 60 2.60 0.55 6.38
N LEU A 61 1.58 0.01 5.71
CA LEU A 61 0.24 -0.12 6.23
C LEU A 61 -0.01 -1.59 6.50
N LEU A 62 -0.31 -1.93 7.76
CA LEU A 62 -0.69 -3.26 8.20
C LEU A 62 -1.94 -3.13 9.09
N SER A 63 -2.67 -4.22 9.30
CA SER A 63 -3.82 -4.20 10.21
C SER A 63 -3.34 -4.04 11.66
N ALA A 64 -4.24 -3.62 12.57
CA ALA A 64 -3.88 -3.32 13.96
C ALA A 64 -3.25 -4.51 14.71
N THR A 65 -3.59 -5.73 14.33
CA THR A 65 -3.00 -6.96 14.90
C THR A 65 -1.53 -7.08 14.55
N GLU A 66 -1.15 -6.76 13.32
CA GLU A 66 0.23 -6.72 12.82
C GLU A 66 0.95 -5.42 13.18
N GLN A 67 0.21 -4.33 13.43
CA GLN A 67 0.77 -3.03 13.79
C GLN A 67 1.53 -3.10 15.14
N GLN A 68 1.11 -3.98 16.06
CA GLN A 68 1.84 -4.25 17.31
C GLN A 68 3.24 -4.87 17.07
N GLU A 69 3.49 -5.42 15.88
CA GLU A 69 4.77 -5.99 15.49
C GLU A 69 5.68 -4.97 14.79
N ILE A 70 5.22 -3.72 14.58
CA ILE A 70 5.95 -2.73 13.80
C ILE A 70 7.23 -2.26 14.48
N ASP A 71 7.29 -2.25 15.80
CA ASP A 71 8.52 -1.87 16.51
C ASP A 71 9.65 -2.92 16.35
N ASN A 72 9.33 -4.11 15.80
CA ASN A 72 10.25 -5.24 15.69
C ASN A 72 10.37 -5.82 14.28
N PHE A 73 9.80 -5.18 13.24
CA PHE A 73 9.98 -5.72 11.90
C PHE A 73 11.44 -5.62 11.46
N THR A 74 11.89 -6.57 10.65
CA THR A 74 13.20 -6.57 10.02
C THR A 74 13.03 -6.54 8.51
N VAL A 75 13.73 -5.64 7.83
CA VAL A 75 13.81 -5.62 6.36
C VAL A 75 14.95 -6.52 5.91
N ARG A 76 14.67 -7.46 5.01
CA ARG A 76 15.67 -8.31 4.37
C ARG A 76 15.73 -8.02 2.89
N VAL A 77 16.94 -7.88 2.36
CA VAL A 77 17.19 -7.56 0.95
C VAL A 77 17.80 -8.78 0.27
N PHE A 78 17.18 -9.23 -0.82
CA PHE A 78 17.65 -10.34 -1.63
C PHE A 78 17.88 -9.87 -3.05
N VAL A 79 19.04 -10.22 -3.61
CA VAL A 79 19.47 -9.79 -4.94
C VAL A 79 19.75 -11.03 -5.78
N SER A 80 19.17 -11.07 -6.99
CA SER A 80 19.55 -12.03 -8.03
C SER A 80 20.07 -11.27 -9.25
N GLN A 81 21.11 -11.80 -9.89
CA GLN A 81 21.66 -11.24 -11.13
C GLN A 81 21.08 -11.92 -12.38
N ASN A 82 20.55 -13.13 -12.26
CA ASN A 82 20.05 -13.95 -13.37
C ASN A 82 18.74 -14.67 -12.98
N PRO A 83 17.56 -14.08 -13.24
CA PRO A 83 17.35 -12.74 -13.81
C PRO A 83 17.69 -11.63 -12.80
N SER A 84 18.01 -10.44 -13.31
CA SER A 84 18.24 -9.25 -12.48
C SER A 84 16.96 -8.87 -11.72
N ARG A 85 16.96 -9.13 -10.41
CA ARG A 85 15.81 -8.99 -9.51
C ARG A 85 16.29 -8.49 -8.15
N LEU A 86 15.53 -7.57 -7.58
CA LEU A 86 15.65 -7.12 -6.20
C LEU A 86 14.37 -7.44 -5.45
N THR A 87 14.49 -8.12 -4.32
CA THR A 87 13.38 -8.42 -3.41
C THR A 87 13.66 -7.82 -2.05
N LEU A 88 12.74 -7.00 -1.54
CA LEU A 88 12.70 -6.58 -0.15
C LEU A 88 11.58 -7.32 0.56
N SER A 89 11.92 -8.03 1.62
CA SER A 89 10.96 -8.77 2.44
C SER A 89 10.84 -8.13 3.81
N LEU A 90 9.60 -7.96 4.28
CA LEU A 90 9.28 -7.53 5.64
C LEU A 90 9.04 -8.75 6.50
N HIS A 91 9.71 -8.81 7.65
CA HIS A 91 9.59 -9.91 8.59
C HIS A 91 9.21 -9.39 9.98
N SER A 92 8.29 -10.04 10.68
CA SER A 92 7.99 -9.70 12.09
C SER A 92 8.95 -10.31 13.10
N CYS A 93 9.99 -11.01 12.63
CA CYS A 93 10.94 -11.68 13.50
C CYS A 93 12.38 -11.56 12.98
N GLN A 94 13.33 -11.48 13.91
CA GLN A 94 14.76 -11.41 13.60
C GLN A 94 15.32 -12.79 13.20
N ALA A 95 14.90 -13.86 13.86
CA ALA A 95 15.39 -15.22 13.64
C ALA A 95 14.72 -15.93 12.45
N SER A 96 15.45 -16.77 11.72
CA SER A 96 15.00 -17.44 10.49
C SER A 96 14.05 -18.64 10.68
N ASN A 97 13.78 -19.05 11.92
CA ASN A 97 13.29 -20.40 12.20
C ASN A 97 11.76 -20.53 12.18
N ASN A 98 11.03 -19.41 12.09
CA ASN A 98 9.57 -19.38 11.99
C ASN A 98 9.12 -18.60 10.75
N PRO A 99 8.02 -19.00 10.08
CA PRO A 99 7.45 -18.22 8.98
C PRO A 99 6.87 -16.91 9.52
N CYS A 100 7.64 -15.83 9.43
CA CYS A 100 7.24 -14.49 9.89
C CYS A 100 7.25 -13.45 8.76
N LEU A 101 7.11 -13.90 7.50
CA LEU A 101 7.02 -13.01 6.35
C LEU A 101 5.69 -12.24 6.40
N LEU A 102 5.77 -10.93 6.52
CA LEU A 102 4.62 -10.02 6.49
C LEU A 102 4.27 -9.59 5.07
N GLY A 103 5.25 -9.54 4.17
CA GLY A 103 5.06 -9.12 2.79
C GLY A 103 6.37 -8.87 2.07
N SER A 104 6.29 -8.59 0.78
CA SER A 104 7.47 -8.33 -0.03
C SER A 104 7.22 -7.33 -1.16
N PHE A 105 8.28 -6.60 -1.51
CA PHE A 105 8.39 -5.69 -2.63
C PHE A 105 9.43 -6.24 -3.59
N ILE A 106 9.06 -6.42 -4.86
CA ILE A 106 9.95 -6.99 -5.87
C ILE A 106 10.04 -6.00 -7.03
N THR A 107 11.27 -5.76 -7.50
CA THR A 107 11.58 -5.03 -8.72
C THR A 107 12.34 -5.95 -9.66
N GLU A 108 11.97 -5.95 -10.93
CA GLU A 108 12.66 -6.64 -12.00
C GLU A 108 12.77 -5.74 -13.23
N ASN A 109 13.78 -5.97 -14.07
CA ASN A 109 13.87 -5.28 -15.34
C ASN A 109 12.67 -5.66 -16.25
N LYS A 110 12.07 -4.70 -16.95
CA LYS A 110 10.95 -4.96 -17.87
C LYS A 110 11.29 -5.94 -18.98
N ASN A 111 12.55 -6.11 -19.34
CA ASN A 111 13.01 -7.06 -20.36
C ASN A 111 13.28 -8.48 -19.79
N SER A 112 13.10 -8.70 -18.49
CA SER A 112 13.17 -10.03 -17.88
C SER A 112 12.03 -10.90 -18.40
N SER A 113 12.36 -11.95 -19.16
CA SER A 113 11.36 -12.89 -19.70
C SER A 113 10.47 -13.50 -18.61
N PRO A 114 11.01 -13.97 -17.46
CA PRO A 114 10.19 -14.40 -16.32
C PRO A 114 9.22 -13.31 -15.82
N ALA A 115 9.70 -12.07 -15.66
CA ALA A 115 8.86 -10.98 -15.17
C ALA A 115 7.76 -10.59 -16.17
N GLN A 116 8.04 -10.63 -17.48
CA GLN A 116 7.06 -10.38 -18.52
C GLN A 116 5.98 -11.46 -18.55
N SER A 117 6.37 -12.72 -18.41
CA SER A 117 5.43 -13.86 -18.33
C SER A 117 4.49 -13.69 -17.12
N GLU A 118 5.06 -13.34 -15.97
CA GLU A 118 4.28 -13.13 -14.75
C GLU A 118 3.36 -11.91 -14.83
N LEU A 119 3.81 -10.81 -15.45
CA LEU A 119 2.96 -9.66 -15.71
C LEU A 119 1.84 -9.99 -16.70
N ALA A 120 2.10 -10.81 -17.73
CA ALA A 120 1.06 -11.27 -18.65
C ALA A 120 0.02 -12.13 -17.93
N ARG A 121 0.45 -13.01 -17.02
CA ARG A 121 -0.46 -13.77 -16.15
C ARG A 121 -1.34 -12.84 -15.31
N HIS A 122 -0.74 -11.83 -14.66
CA HIS A 122 -1.48 -10.83 -13.89
C HIS A 122 -2.48 -10.04 -14.74
N LYS A 123 -2.12 -9.68 -15.98
CA LYS A 123 -3.03 -9.02 -16.92
C LYS A 123 -4.24 -9.87 -17.30
N ASN A 124 -4.05 -11.17 -17.45
CA ASN A 124 -5.07 -12.09 -17.92
C ASN A 124 -6.02 -12.54 -16.80
N GLN A 125 -5.51 -12.71 -15.58
CA GLN A 125 -6.26 -13.27 -14.46
C GLN A 125 -6.68 -12.22 -13.43
N GLY A 126 -5.94 -11.11 -13.34
CA GLY A 126 -6.10 -10.13 -12.29
C GLY A 126 -7.13 -9.05 -12.57
N ILE A 127 -7.59 -8.40 -11.50
CA ILE A 127 -8.42 -7.21 -11.56
C ILE A 127 -7.54 -6.02 -11.89
N ARG A 128 -7.87 -5.31 -12.98
CA ARG A 128 -7.19 -4.08 -13.37
C ARG A 128 -7.55 -2.92 -12.43
N ILE A 129 -6.54 -2.20 -11.97
CA ILE A 129 -6.67 -0.96 -11.18
C ILE A 129 -5.82 0.15 -11.79
N THR A 130 -6.18 1.40 -11.51
CA THR A 130 -5.36 2.57 -11.86
C THR A 130 -4.56 2.98 -10.63
N LEU A 131 -3.22 2.97 -10.75
CA LEU A 131 -2.31 3.38 -9.67
C LEU A 131 -1.90 4.86 -9.77
N LYS A 132 -1.76 5.36 -10.99
CA LYS A 132 -1.43 6.75 -11.30
C LYS A 132 -1.90 7.01 -12.73
N ASP A 133 -2.01 8.28 -13.12
CA ASP A 133 -2.22 8.65 -14.51
C ASP A 133 -1.23 7.91 -15.44
N GLY A 134 -1.77 7.09 -16.33
CA GLY A 134 -1.01 6.26 -17.27
C GLY A 134 -0.38 4.98 -16.69
N VAL A 135 -0.48 4.72 -15.38
CA VAL A 135 0.07 3.51 -14.73
C VAL A 135 -1.06 2.60 -14.26
N LEU A 136 -1.14 1.43 -14.89
CA LEU A 136 -2.13 0.39 -14.58
C LEU A 136 -1.48 -0.73 -13.76
N GLY A 137 -2.15 -1.13 -12.69
CA GLY A 137 -1.83 -2.31 -11.89
C GLY A 137 -2.82 -3.43 -12.12
N TYR A 138 -2.39 -4.65 -11.78
CA TYR A 138 -3.18 -5.87 -11.92
C TYR A 138 -3.09 -6.67 -10.63
N VAL A 139 -4.23 -6.90 -10.00
CA VAL A 139 -4.34 -7.52 -8.68
C VAL A 139 -4.83 -8.95 -8.82
N ILE A 140 -4.10 -9.90 -8.25
CA ILE A 140 -4.55 -11.28 -8.09
C ILE A 140 -4.71 -11.56 -6.60
N ASP A 141 -5.87 -12.05 -6.23
CA ASP A 141 -6.10 -12.59 -4.89
C ASP A 141 -5.78 -14.10 -4.91
N SER A 142 -5.34 -14.68 -3.79
CA SER A 142 -5.14 -16.13 -3.73
C SER A 142 -6.47 -16.86 -3.90
N ASP A 143 -6.46 -17.94 -4.67
CA ASP A 143 -7.62 -18.83 -4.85
C ASP A 143 -7.99 -19.59 -3.57
N GLN A 144 -7.15 -19.53 -2.53
CA GLN A 144 -7.37 -20.14 -1.22
C GLN A 144 -7.43 -19.10 -0.08
N PRO A 145 -8.44 -18.19 -0.08
CA PRO A 145 -8.51 -17.09 0.89
C PRO A 145 -8.55 -17.50 2.36
N GLN A 146 -8.84 -18.77 2.65
CA GLN A 146 -8.91 -19.32 4.01
C GLN A 146 -7.57 -19.87 4.52
N SER A 147 -6.53 -20.00 3.67
CA SER A 147 -5.21 -20.38 4.15
C SER A 147 -4.58 -19.20 4.89
N ALA A 148 -4.00 -19.45 6.08
CA ALA A 148 -3.22 -18.45 6.81
C ALA A 148 -2.00 -17.93 6.00
N SER A 149 -1.60 -18.64 4.94
CA SER A 149 -0.54 -18.26 4.01
C SER A 149 -1.03 -17.76 2.65
N ALA A 150 -2.32 -17.42 2.51
CA ALA A 150 -2.85 -16.85 1.28
C ALA A 150 -2.32 -15.43 1.05
N PHE A 151 -1.59 -15.20 -0.03
CA PHE A 151 -1.09 -13.87 -0.42
C PHE A 151 -1.93 -13.30 -1.57
N ALA A 152 -2.26 -12.02 -1.47
CA ALA A 152 -2.66 -11.21 -2.61
C ALA A 152 -1.41 -10.57 -3.23
N THR A 153 -1.42 -10.40 -4.55
CA THR A 153 -0.35 -9.74 -5.29
C THR A 153 -0.89 -8.62 -6.15
N VAL A 154 -0.14 -7.54 -6.27
CA VAL A 154 -0.37 -6.50 -7.27
C VAL A 154 0.90 -6.27 -8.08
N MET A 155 0.76 -6.30 -9.40
CA MET A 155 1.87 -6.17 -10.34
C MET A 155 1.61 -5.05 -11.34
N TRP A 156 2.63 -4.25 -11.65
CA TRP A 156 2.55 -3.20 -12.67
C TRP A 156 3.90 -2.97 -13.34
N SER A 157 3.91 -2.21 -14.44
CA SER A 157 5.14 -1.79 -15.11
C SER A 157 5.22 -0.26 -15.13
N GLN A 158 6.40 0.26 -14.78
CA GLN A 158 6.70 1.68 -14.69
C GLN A 158 8.21 1.88 -14.83
N ASP A 159 8.67 2.96 -15.46
CA ASP A 159 10.09 3.34 -15.57
C ASP A 159 11.04 2.22 -16.00
N ASN A 160 10.63 1.41 -16.98
CA ASN A 160 11.36 0.25 -17.48
C ASN A 160 11.60 -0.88 -16.43
N MET A 161 10.83 -0.86 -15.35
CA MET A 161 10.74 -1.92 -14.36
C MET A 161 9.38 -2.61 -14.40
N ILE A 162 9.35 -3.80 -13.83
CA ILE A 162 8.14 -4.49 -13.39
C ILE A 162 8.22 -4.60 -11.87
N HIS A 163 7.20 -4.08 -11.21
CA HIS A 163 7.08 -4.08 -9.75
C HIS A 163 6.03 -5.08 -9.33
N THR A 164 6.31 -5.82 -8.26
CA THR A 164 5.35 -6.72 -7.61
C THR A 164 5.31 -6.41 -6.13
N LEU A 165 4.10 -6.29 -5.59
CA LEU A 165 3.85 -6.18 -4.17
C LEU A 165 3.03 -7.39 -3.75
N SER A 166 3.44 -8.05 -2.66
CA SER A 166 2.79 -9.28 -2.17
C SER A 166 2.61 -9.21 -0.67
N PHE A 167 1.36 -9.35 -0.21
CA PHE A 167 0.99 -9.32 1.21
C PHE A 167 -0.10 -10.36 1.49
N PRO A 168 -0.24 -10.83 2.74
CA PRO A 168 -1.36 -11.70 3.14
C PRO A 168 -2.69 -11.11 2.67
N GLN A 169 -3.63 -11.96 2.26
CA GLN A 169 -4.89 -11.50 1.68
C GLN A 169 -5.73 -10.65 2.64
N ARG A 170 -5.59 -10.86 3.96
CA ARG A 170 -6.20 -9.99 4.98
C ARG A 170 -5.71 -8.54 4.91
N GLU A 171 -4.50 -8.32 4.39
CA GLU A 171 -3.88 -7.01 4.19
C GLU A 171 -4.15 -6.42 2.80
N ARG A 172 -4.99 -7.06 1.98
CA ARG A 172 -5.23 -6.67 0.59
C ARG A 172 -5.50 -5.17 0.42
N GLN A 173 -6.36 -4.58 1.24
CA GLN A 173 -6.67 -3.15 1.13
C GLN A 173 -5.45 -2.26 1.43
N ASN A 174 -4.67 -2.61 2.46
CA ASN A 174 -3.44 -1.91 2.82
C ASN A 174 -2.37 -2.04 1.72
N MET A 175 -2.24 -3.25 1.14
CA MET A 175 -1.39 -3.50 -0.02
C MET A 175 -1.73 -2.59 -1.21
N LEU A 176 -3.02 -2.39 -1.51
CA LEU A 176 -3.43 -1.52 -2.62
C LEU A 176 -3.08 -0.05 -2.35
N TYR A 177 -3.24 0.42 -1.12
CA TYR A 177 -2.80 1.78 -0.75
C TYR A 177 -1.28 1.94 -0.84
N MET A 178 -0.51 0.92 -0.43
CA MET A 178 0.94 0.93 -0.59
C MET A 178 1.36 0.93 -2.06
N ALA A 179 0.72 0.14 -2.93
CA ALA A 179 1.00 0.15 -4.37
C ALA A 179 0.69 1.50 -5.02
N LEU A 180 -0.42 2.15 -4.62
CA LEU A 180 -0.77 3.51 -5.02
C LEU A 180 0.33 4.51 -4.62
N SER A 181 0.79 4.47 -3.36
CA SER A 181 1.89 5.32 -2.88
C SER A 181 3.19 5.06 -3.65
N MET A 182 3.59 3.79 -3.85
CA MET A 182 4.79 3.42 -4.61
C MET A 182 4.78 3.92 -6.06
N ALA A 183 3.64 3.84 -6.74
CA ALA A 183 3.51 4.33 -8.11
C ALA A 183 3.71 5.87 -8.21
N ASN A 184 3.47 6.58 -7.10
CA ASN A 184 3.63 8.03 -6.99
C ASN A 184 4.93 8.47 -6.33
N SER A 185 5.69 7.56 -5.70
CA SER A 185 6.96 7.88 -5.02
C SER A 185 8.07 8.24 -6.01
N ASP A 186 9.22 8.68 -5.49
CA ASP A 186 10.45 8.67 -6.28
C ASP A 186 11.03 7.26 -6.36
N SER A 187 11.83 7.01 -7.40
CA SER A 187 12.57 5.76 -7.51
C SER A 187 13.94 5.90 -6.87
N ILE A 188 14.32 4.90 -6.07
CA ILE A 188 15.68 4.70 -5.57
C ILE A 188 16.43 3.90 -6.64
N PHE A 189 17.55 4.43 -7.11
CA PHE A 189 18.42 3.76 -8.06
C PHE A 189 19.86 3.84 -7.57
N ARG A 190 20.67 2.89 -8.04
CA ARG A 190 22.12 2.96 -7.92
C ARG A 190 22.66 3.59 -9.22
N PRO A 191 23.28 4.79 -9.15
CA PRO A 191 23.86 5.44 -10.33
C PRO A 191 24.99 4.61 -10.94
#